data_AF-A0A5K7YHM7-F1
#
_entry.id   AF-A0A5K7YHM7-F1
#
_cell.length_a   1.000
_cell.length_b   1.000
_cell.length_c   1.000
_cell.angle_alpha   90.00
_cell.angle_beta   90.00
_cell.angle_gamma   90.00
#
_symmetry.space_group_name_H-M   'P 1'
#
loop_
_entity.id
_entity.type
_entity.pdbx_description
1 polymer ?
#
loop_
_entity_poly.entity_id
_entity_poly.type
_entity_poly.pdbx_seq_one_letter_code
_entity_poly.pdbx_strand_id
1 'polypeptide(L)'
;MRGIPKTVILILLIVLLFAGCGSGSSDSDSSGDDATSSEEATGYAIVDTGQTACYDANGNEITCPAPGDAFYGQDAQSAGNQARYTDNGDGTVTDEVTGLTWQQTPANTGLSYAEAQAYCESLTLGGHDDWRIPSTKELFSISNFSLGWPYLDTDYFEVSELAPGTTDYSPDYGYFWSSTSAYFGTESPEYYYAWYVAFGTAVDNDGADTHGAGAVRFDTKVEGGALGEGGERNYNYVRLVRDAD
;
A
#
# COMPACT_ATOMS: atom_id res chain seq x y z
N MET A 1 25.60 12.70 -48.09
CA MET A 1 24.73 13.39 -49.07
C MET A 1 23.36 12.72 -49.02
N ARG A 2 22.36 13.48 -48.58
CA ARG A 2 20.97 13.06 -48.36
C ARG A 2 20.23 12.98 -49.70
N GLY A 3 19.33 11.99 -49.84
CA GLY A 3 18.31 11.95 -50.89
C GLY A 3 16.92 11.75 -50.28
N ILE A 4 16.07 12.78 -50.42
CA ILE A 4 14.60 12.87 -50.28
C ILE A 4 14.18 13.63 -51.56
N PRO A 5 13.02 13.48 -52.27
CA PRO A 5 11.62 13.18 -51.85
C PRO A 5 10.91 12.17 -52.82
N LYS A 6 9.61 11.82 -52.79
CA LYS A 6 8.37 12.64 -52.86
C LYS A 6 7.12 11.84 -52.52
N THR A 7 6.28 12.48 -51.72
CA THR A 7 4.84 12.27 -51.48
C THR A 7 4.02 12.37 -52.77
N VAL A 8 2.98 11.54 -52.93
CA VAL A 8 1.84 11.81 -53.82
C VAL A 8 0.55 11.63 -53.02
N ILE A 9 -0.21 12.73 -52.93
CA ILE A 9 -1.59 12.82 -52.45
C ILE A 9 -2.51 12.68 -53.67
N LEU A 10 -3.55 11.87 -53.63
CA LEU A 10 -4.68 12.01 -54.57
C LEU A 10 -6.03 11.56 -53.97
N ILE A 11 -6.74 12.58 -53.47
CA ILE A 11 -8.15 12.97 -53.71
C ILE A 11 -9.24 11.89 -53.83
N LEU A 12 -10.19 12.05 -52.91
CA LEU A 12 -11.57 11.56 -52.78
C LEU A 12 -12.38 11.48 -54.10
N LEU A 13 -13.17 10.42 -54.26
CA LEU A 13 -14.34 10.40 -55.15
C LEU A 13 -15.51 9.71 -54.44
N ILE A 14 -16.53 10.52 -54.11
CA ILE A 14 -17.81 10.12 -53.52
C ILE A 14 -18.68 9.53 -54.63
N VAL A 15 -19.24 8.34 -54.40
CA VAL A 15 -20.37 7.81 -55.17
C VAL A 15 -21.46 7.37 -54.19
N LEU A 16 -22.58 8.10 -54.22
CA LEU A 16 -23.83 7.79 -53.52
C LEU A 16 -24.80 7.23 -54.56
N LEU A 17 -25.28 6.00 -54.39
CA LEU A 17 -26.46 5.46 -55.07
C LEU A 17 -27.27 4.58 -54.10
N PHE A 18 -28.57 4.79 -54.13
CA PHE A 18 -29.58 4.37 -53.16
C PHE A 18 -30.05 2.91 -53.30
N ALA A 19 -30.37 2.32 -52.14
CA ALA A 19 -31.47 1.40 -51.78
C ALA A 19 -31.83 0.18 -52.66
N GLY A 20 -31.81 -0.99 -52.03
CA GLY A 20 -32.63 -2.15 -52.37
C GLY A 20 -32.76 -3.08 -51.16
N CYS A 21 -33.98 -3.29 -50.67
CA CYS A 21 -34.32 -4.20 -49.57
C CYS A 21 -34.85 -5.52 -50.17
N GLY A 22 -34.45 -6.68 -49.63
CA GLY A 22 -34.95 -7.98 -50.08
C GLY A 22 -34.37 -9.18 -49.34
N SER A 23 -35.08 -9.61 -48.29
CA SER A 23 -35.32 -10.97 -47.76
C SER A 23 -34.32 -12.13 -47.99
N GLY A 24 -34.02 -12.87 -46.90
CA GLY A 24 -34.03 -14.34 -46.96
C GLY A 24 -32.91 -15.08 -46.22
N SER A 25 -33.25 -15.59 -45.02
CA SER A 25 -32.82 -16.85 -44.38
C SER A 25 -31.35 -17.17 -44.10
N SER A 26 -31.07 -17.39 -42.81
CA SER A 26 -30.18 -18.46 -42.34
C SER A 26 -30.65 -18.96 -40.97
N ASP A 27 -31.21 -20.17 -40.95
CA ASP A 27 -31.21 -21.12 -39.82
C ASP A 27 -29.72 -21.48 -39.50
N SER A 28 -29.25 -21.92 -38.34
CA SER A 28 -29.81 -22.48 -37.09
C SER A 28 -28.67 -22.67 -36.07
N ASP A 29 -29.05 -22.68 -34.79
CA ASP A 29 -28.48 -23.40 -33.64
C ASP A 29 -27.00 -23.31 -33.26
N SER A 30 -26.76 -22.76 -32.06
CA SER A 30 -26.08 -23.52 -31.01
C SER A 30 -26.50 -23.00 -29.63
N SER A 31 -26.91 -23.94 -28.80
CA SER A 31 -27.31 -23.83 -27.39
C SER A 31 -26.33 -22.99 -26.56
N GLY A 32 -26.88 -22.01 -25.83
CA GLY A 32 -26.16 -21.27 -24.79
C GLY A 32 -26.39 -21.94 -23.45
N ASP A 33 -25.33 -22.54 -22.91
CA ASP A 33 -25.25 -22.92 -21.50
C ASP A 33 -25.17 -21.63 -20.68
N ASP A 34 -26.22 -21.34 -19.91
CA ASP A 34 -26.25 -20.27 -18.91
C ASP A 34 -25.47 -20.72 -17.67
N ALA A 35 -24.14 -20.69 -17.79
CA ALA A 35 -23.25 -20.72 -16.64
C ALA A 35 -23.12 -19.27 -16.14
N THR A 36 -23.95 -18.91 -15.16
CA THR A 36 -23.74 -17.72 -14.35
C THR A 36 -22.44 -17.91 -13.57
N SER A 37 -21.30 -17.51 -14.14
CA SER A 37 -20.06 -17.40 -13.40
C SER A 37 -20.18 -16.18 -12.49
N SER A 38 -20.24 -16.41 -11.18
CA SER A 38 -19.93 -15.38 -10.20
C SER A 38 -18.48 -14.93 -10.46
N GLU A 39 -18.29 -13.72 -10.95
CA GLU A 39 -17.01 -13.03 -10.85
C GLU A 39 -16.72 -12.88 -9.35
N GLU A 40 -15.94 -13.81 -8.81
CA GLU A 40 -15.20 -13.60 -7.57
C GLU A 40 -14.52 -12.24 -7.70
N ALA A 41 -14.82 -11.31 -6.79
CA ALA A 41 -14.18 -10.01 -6.79
C ALA A 41 -12.69 -10.21 -6.46
N THR A 42 -11.85 -10.40 -7.48
CA THR A 42 -10.39 -10.53 -7.36
C THR A 42 -9.75 -9.16 -7.11
N GLY A 43 -10.31 -8.39 -6.19
CA GLY A 43 -9.85 -7.05 -5.82
C GLY A 43 -9.31 -7.05 -4.40
N TYR A 44 -8.11 -6.51 -4.22
CA TYR A 44 -7.60 -6.17 -2.88
C TYR A 44 -8.56 -5.18 -2.22
N ALA A 45 -9.14 -5.57 -1.08
CA ALA A 45 -10.01 -4.70 -0.31
C ALA A 45 -9.20 -3.54 0.28
N ILE A 46 -9.71 -2.31 0.10
CA ILE A 46 -9.08 -1.11 0.66
C ILE A 46 -9.69 -0.88 2.05
N VAL A 47 -8.83 -0.90 3.07
CA VAL A 47 -9.20 -0.56 4.45
C VAL A 47 -9.37 0.95 4.56
N ASP A 48 -10.39 1.37 5.31
CA ASP A 48 -10.64 2.76 5.65
C ASP A 48 -9.50 3.34 6.50
N THR A 49 -9.22 4.63 6.41
CA THR A 49 -8.09 5.23 7.16
C THR A 49 -8.38 5.32 8.66
N GLY A 50 -9.66 5.17 9.05
CA GLY A 50 -10.14 5.33 10.41
C GLY A 50 -10.43 6.79 10.77
N GLN A 51 -10.11 7.77 9.92
CA GLN A 51 -10.38 9.18 10.22
C GLN A 51 -11.89 9.45 10.30
N THR A 52 -12.38 9.64 11.52
CA THR A 52 -13.81 9.88 11.80
C THR A 52 -14.17 11.34 12.04
N ALA A 53 -13.19 12.24 12.03
CA ALA A 53 -13.36 13.67 12.27
C ALA A 53 -13.14 14.52 11.00
N CYS A 54 -13.79 15.68 10.95
CA CYS A 54 -13.60 16.68 9.90
C CYS A 54 -12.82 17.87 10.45
N TYR A 55 -12.00 18.51 9.61
CA TYR A 55 -11.13 19.63 10.02
C TYR A 55 -11.32 20.87 9.13
N ASP A 56 -11.08 22.05 9.70
CA ASP A 56 -11.01 23.33 8.99
C ASP A 56 -9.61 23.58 8.38
N ALA A 57 -9.44 24.72 7.70
CA ALA A 57 -8.15 25.10 7.08
C ALA A 57 -7.00 25.33 8.08
N ASN A 58 -7.27 25.44 9.38
CA ASN A 58 -6.26 25.61 10.42
C ASN A 58 -5.98 24.30 11.17
N GLY A 59 -6.62 23.19 10.77
CA GLY A 59 -6.51 21.89 11.44
C GLY A 59 -7.35 21.79 12.72
N ASN A 60 -8.30 22.70 12.97
CA ASN A 60 -9.23 22.54 14.07
C ASN A 60 -10.31 21.53 13.69
N GLU A 61 -10.64 20.62 14.61
CA GLU A 61 -11.77 19.72 14.44
C GLU A 61 -13.10 20.51 14.38
N ILE A 62 -13.97 20.13 13.44
CA ILE A 62 -15.28 20.71 13.19
C ILE A 62 -16.34 19.61 13.06
N THR A 63 -17.60 19.97 13.26
CA THR A 63 -18.70 19.11 12.81
C THR A 63 -18.62 18.95 11.30
N CYS A 64 -18.74 17.72 10.82
CA CYS A 64 -18.64 17.44 9.39
C CYS A 64 -19.64 18.27 8.57
N PRO A 65 -19.16 19.06 7.58
CA PRO A 65 -20.00 20.00 6.83
C PRO A 65 -21.09 19.31 5.99
N ALA A 66 -22.13 20.04 5.59
CA ALA A 66 -23.15 19.49 4.70
C ALA A 66 -22.69 19.53 3.22
N PRO A 67 -23.28 18.73 2.32
CA PRO A 67 -22.97 18.79 0.90
C PRO A 67 -23.09 20.22 0.33
N GLY A 68 -22.00 20.72 -0.24
CA GLY A 68 -21.91 22.07 -0.81
C GLY A 68 -21.27 23.12 0.11
N ASP A 69 -21.08 22.82 1.39
CA ASP A 69 -20.32 23.67 2.31
C ASP A 69 -18.81 23.54 2.07
N ALA A 70 -18.05 24.54 2.55
CA ALA A 70 -16.59 24.44 2.59
C ALA A 70 -16.16 23.24 3.46
N PHE A 71 -15.08 22.57 3.04
CA PHE A 71 -14.51 21.39 3.71
C PHE A 71 -15.42 20.15 3.72
N TYR A 72 -16.51 20.12 2.94
CA TYR A 72 -17.29 18.90 2.68
C TYR A 72 -16.49 17.90 1.83
N GLY A 73 -16.65 16.61 2.12
CA GLY A 73 -16.04 15.50 1.37
C GLY A 73 -14.74 14.98 1.96
N GLN A 74 -14.51 15.23 3.26
CA GLN A 74 -13.40 14.63 4.01
C GLN A 74 -13.63 13.14 4.26
N ASP A 75 -12.57 12.43 4.66
CA ASP A 75 -12.59 10.97 4.86
C ASP A 75 -13.70 10.53 5.81
N ALA A 76 -13.89 11.25 6.92
CA ALA A 76 -14.96 11.06 7.91
C ALA A 76 -16.39 11.10 7.36
N GLN A 77 -16.58 11.58 6.13
CA GLN A 77 -17.87 11.66 5.44
C GLN A 77 -18.06 10.56 4.38
N SER A 78 -17.07 9.69 4.23
CA SER A 78 -17.07 8.56 3.31
C SER A 78 -17.28 7.26 4.08
N ALA A 79 -18.02 6.32 3.48
CA ALA A 79 -18.14 4.97 4.03
C ALA A 79 -17.04 4.10 3.42
N GLY A 80 -16.05 3.69 4.21
CA GLY A 80 -15.06 2.68 3.83
C GLY A 80 -15.15 1.40 4.66
N ASN A 81 -14.26 0.46 4.36
CA ASN A 81 -14.15 -0.79 5.11
C ASN A 81 -13.39 -0.53 6.41
N GLN A 82 -14.13 -0.25 7.49
CA GLN A 82 -13.55 -0.06 8.81
C GLN A 82 -12.69 -1.27 9.20
N ALA A 83 -11.49 -1.00 9.74
CA ALA A 83 -10.57 -2.03 10.20
C ALA A 83 -11.26 -2.97 11.19
N ARG A 84 -11.03 -4.28 11.03
CA ARG A 84 -11.57 -5.33 11.89
C ARG A 84 -10.53 -6.43 11.99
N TYR A 85 -10.16 -6.74 13.22
CA TYR A 85 -9.11 -7.71 13.51
C TYR A 85 -9.61 -8.81 14.44
N THR A 86 -9.08 -10.00 14.25
CA THR A 86 -9.26 -11.15 15.15
C THR A 86 -7.88 -11.57 15.67
N ASP A 87 -7.68 -11.50 16.99
CA ASP A 87 -6.53 -12.14 17.63
C ASP A 87 -6.78 -13.64 17.71
N ASN A 88 -5.93 -14.43 17.06
CA ASN A 88 -6.06 -15.88 16.97
C ASN A 88 -5.55 -16.60 18.23
N GLY A 89 -4.91 -15.88 19.17
CA GLY A 89 -4.38 -16.42 20.42
C GLY A 89 -3.12 -17.29 20.26
N ASP A 90 -2.51 -17.27 19.08
CA ASP A 90 -1.34 -18.06 18.71
C ASP A 90 -0.16 -17.19 18.23
N GLY A 91 -0.23 -15.88 18.49
CA GLY A 91 0.73 -14.87 18.04
C GLY A 91 0.43 -14.31 16.65
N THR A 92 -0.74 -14.59 16.09
CA THR A 92 -1.21 -14.05 14.81
C THR A 92 -2.50 -13.24 14.94
N VAL A 93 -2.71 -12.30 14.02
CA VAL A 93 -3.90 -11.45 13.93
C VAL A 93 -4.45 -11.51 12.51
N THR A 94 -5.71 -11.88 12.35
CA THR A 94 -6.39 -11.87 11.06
C THR A 94 -7.05 -10.51 10.81
N ASP A 95 -6.77 -9.91 9.66
CA ASP A 95 -7.43 -8.72 9.11
C ASP A 95 -8.65 -9.16 8.28
N GLU A 96 -9.84 -8.97 8.85
CA GLU A 96 -11.12 -9.38 8.29
C GLU A 96 -11.56 -8.53 7.08
N VAL A 97 -10.84 -7.45 6.76
CA VAL A 97 -11.09 -6.64 5.57
C VAL A 97 -10.24 -7.14 4.40
N THR A 98 -8.94 -7.31 4.62
CA THR A 98 -8.01 -7.71 3.55
C THR A 98 -7.93 -9.22 3.33
N GLY A 99 -8.38 -10.01 4.31
CA GLY A 99 -8.18 -11.47 4.30
C GLY A 99 -6.72 -11.86 4.51
N LEU A 100 -5.93 -10.99 5.15
CA LEU A 100 -4.53 -11.26 5.48
C LEU A 100 -4.40 -11.69 6.94
N THR A 101 -3.42 -12.53 7.24
CA THR A 101 -3.03 -12.85 8.61
C THR A 101 -1.64 -12.31 8.88
N TRP A 102 -1.51 -11.60 9.98
CA TRP A 102 -0.33 -10.84 10.37
C TRP A 102 0.32 -11.46 11.59
N GLN A 103 1.64 -11.32 11.67
CA GLN A 103 2.34 -11.51 12.92
C GLN A 103 1.90 -10.45 13.95
N GLN A 104 1.57 -10.86 15.17
CA GLN A 104 1.14 -9.97 16.27
C GLN A 104 2.31 -9.17 16.87
N THR A 105 3.45 -9.81 17.08
CA THR A 105 4.68 -9.20 17.61
C THR A 105 5.75 -9.19 16.53
N PRO A 106 6.23 -8.03 16.05
CA PRO A 106 7.23 -7.97 14.98
C PRO A 106 8.59 -8.48 15.45
N ALA A 107 9.59 -8.47 14.56
CA ALA A 107 10.98 -8.67 14.97
C ALA A 107 11.36 -7.69 16.09
N ASN A 108 12.04 -8.18 17.14
CA ASN A 108 12.32 -7.39 18.36
C ASN A 108 13.40 -6.29 18.18
N THR A 109 13.96 -6.15 16.98
CA THR A 109 15.01 -5.18 16.64
C THR A 109 14.87 -4.75 15.19
N GLY A 110 15.45 -3.61 14.84
CA GLY A 110 15.68 -3.25 13.45
C GLY A 110 16.64 -4.26 12.80
N LEU A 111 16.31 -4.65 11.56
CA LEU A 111 17.05 -5.61 10.74
C LEU A 111 17.47 -4.94 9.43
N SER A 112 18.65 -5.33 8.92
CA SER A 112 18.95 -5.12 7.51
C SER A 112 17.93 -5.81 6.62
N TYR A 113 17.79 -5.37 5.37
CA TYR A 113 16.84 -6.00 4.45
C TYR A 113 17.16 -7.50 4.25
N ALA A 114 18.45 -7.86 4.17
CA ALA A 114 18.89 -9.25 4.07
C ALA A 114 18.55 -10.07 5.33
N GLU A 115 18.71 -9.49 6.52
CA GLU A 115 18.30 -10.13 7.78
C GLU A 115 16.78 -10.26 7.88
N ALA A 116 16.01 -9.28 7.39
CA ALA A 116 14.55 -9.37 7.33
C ALA A 116 14.08 -10.49 6.40
N GLN A 117 14.78 -10.71 5.27
CA GLN A 117 14.52 -11.87 4.40
C GLN A 117 14.85 -13.18 5.11
N ALA A 118 16.00 -13.28 5.77
CA ALA A 118 16.36 -14.49 6.52
C ALA A 118 15.41 -14.76 7.70
N TYR A 119 14.94 -13.71 8.38
CA TYR A 119 13.92 -13.81 9.42
C TYR A 119 12.61 -14.36 8.84
N CYS A 120 12.19 -13.84 7.69
CA CYS A 120 11.00 -14.30 6.98
C CYS A 120 11.06 -15.77 6.60
N GLU A 121 12.18 -16.21 6.01
CA GLU A 121 12.38 -17.59 5.57
C GLU A 121 12.48 -18.61 6.71
N SER A 122 12.75 -18.16 7.93
CA SER A 122 12.93 -19.04 9.10
C SER A 122 11.75 -19.02 10.08
N LEU A 123 10.79 -18.12 9.91
CA LEU A 123 9.67 -18.00 10.85
C LEU A 123 8.66 -19.14 10.65
N THR A 124 8.40 -19.88 11.73
CA THR A 124 7.18 -20.68 11.88
C THR A 124 6.38 -20.13 13.04
N LEU A 125 5.15 -19.68 12.78
CA LEU A 125 4.28 -19.00 13.75
C LEU A 125 2.81 -19.34 13.44
N GLY A 126 1.98 -19.53 14.46
CA GLY A 126 0.58 -19.94 14.28
C GLY A 126 0.38 -21.30 13.59
N GLY A 127 1.43 -22.12 13.50
CA GLY A 127 1.42 -23.36 12.70
C GLY A 127 1.69 -23.17 11.21
N HIS A 128 2.12 -21.97 10.79
CA HIS A 128 2.37 -21.60 9.40
C HIS A 128 3.83 -21.21 9.17
N ASP A 129 4.36 -21.52 7.98
CA ASP A 129 5.73 -21.25 7.52
C ASP A 129 5.82 -20.54 6.15
N ASP A 130 4.68 -20.08 5.63
CA ASP A 130 4.51 -19.39 4.34
C ASP A 130 4.45 -17.85 4.49
N TRP A 131 5.13 -17.34 5.52
CA TRP A 131 5.21 -15.92 5.81
C TRP A 131 5.98 -15.15 4.73
N ARG A 132 5.58 -13.90 4.49
CA ARG A 132 6.24 -12.97 3.56
C ARG A 132 6.40 -11.58 4.18
N ILE A 133 7.38 -10.83 3.67
CA ILE A 133 7.51 -9.40 3.96
C ILE A 133 6.35 -8.66 3.26
N PRO A 134 5.56 -7.84 3.97
CA PRO A 134 4.40 -7.15 3.42
C PRO A 134 4.82 -6.13 2.36
N SER A 135 3.94 -5.86 1.42
CA SER A 135 4.05 -4.70 0.53
C SER A 135 3.71 -3.41 1.28
N THR A 136 4.02 -2.25 0.70
CA THR A 136 3.65 -0.95 1.28
C THR A 136 2.14 -0.83 1.44
N LYS A 137 1.34 -1.39 0.52
CA LYS A 137 -0.13 -1.31 0.58
C LYS A 137 -0.71 -2.10 1.75
N GLU A 138 -0.07 -3.22 2.09
CA GLU A 138 -0.48 -4.06 3.22
C GLU A 138 -0.06 -3.41 4.54
N LEU A 139 1.13 -2.81 4.62
CA LEU A 139 1.49 -2.02 5.80
C LEU A 139 0.51 -0.86 6.03
N PHE A 140 0.01 -0.24 4.97
CA PHE A 140 -1.04 0.79 5.06
C PHE A 140 -2.39 0.25 5.52
N SER A 141 -2.71 -1.01 5.26
CA SER A 141 -4.02 -1.57 5.64
C SER A 141 -4.15 -1.80 7.14
N ILE A 142 -3.03 -1.84 7.86
CA ILE A 142 -3.00 -1.90 9.32
C ILE A 142 -2.73 -0.54 9.98
N SER A 143 -2.49 0.52 9.19
CA SER A 143 -2.32 1.87 9.73
C SER A 143 -3.64 2.44 10.21
N ASN A 144 -3.66 3.01 11.41
CA ASN A 144 -4.82 3.72 11.95
C ASN A 144 -4.53 5.22 12.07
N PHE A 145 -5.12 6.02 11.17
CA PHE A 145 -4.87 7.47 11.08
C PHE A 145 -5.79 8.31 11.99
N SER A 146 -6.68 7.67 12.75
CA SER A 146 -7.49 8.34 13.78
C SER A 146 -6.74 8.50 15.11
N LEU A 147 -5.65 7.76 15.27
CA LEU A 147 -4.82 7.76 16.47
C LEU A 147 -3.62 8.69 16.31
N GLY A 148 -3.00 9.01 17.45
CA GLY A 148 -1.66 9.59 17.47
C GLY A 148 -0.59 8.51 17.32
N TRP A 149 0.64 8.80 17.75
CA TRP A 149 1.72 7.82 17.71
C TRP A 149 1.48 6.66 18.71
N PRO A 150 1.55 5.38 18.30
CA PRO A 150 1.80 4.89 16.94
C PRO A 150 0.52 4.85 16.10
N TYR A 151 0.66 5.02 14.79
CA TYR A 151 -0.45 4.98 13.82
C TYR A 151 -0.83 3.52 13.51
N LEU A 152 -1.20 2.78 14.54
CA LEU A 152 -1.41 1.33 14.55
C LEU A 152 -2.39 1.01 15.68
N ASP A 153 -3.29 0.05 15.46
CA ASP A 153 -4.16 -0.44 16.53
C ASP A 153 -3.36 -1.33 17.50
N THR A 154 -2.96 -0.76 18.64
CA THR A 154 -2.12 -1.43 19.62
C THR A 154 -2.87 -2.41 20.53
N ASP A 155 -4.19 -2.50 20.41
CA ASP A 155 -4.95 -3.59 21.04
C ASP A 155 -4.70 -4.93 20.32
N TYR A 156 -4.32 -4.88 19.03
CA TYR A 156 -4.04 -6.07 18.22
C TYR A 156 -2.57 -6.20 17.83
N PHE A 157 -1.86 -5.11 17.56
CA PHE A 157 -0.51 -5.15 17.03
C PHE A 157 0.51 -4.56 18.00
N GLU A 158 1.42 -5.39 18.50
CA GLU A 158 2.48 -4.94 19.39
C GLU A 158 3.53 -4.13 18.62
N VAL A 159 4.00 -3.03 19.18
CA VAL A 159 5.09 -2.24 18.62
C VAL A 159 5.97 -1.70 19.74
N SER A 160 7.29 -1.77 19.54
CA SER A 160 8.26 -1.33 20.54
C SER A 160 8.50 0.17 20.44
N GLU A 161 8.45 0.84 21.59
CA GLU A 161 8.94 2.22 21.72
C GLU A 161 10.46 2.25 21.45
N LEU A 162 10.89 3.24 20.67
CA LEU A 162 12.31 3.54 20.48
C LEU A 162 12.92 4.06 21.79
N ALA A 163 14.22 3.81 21.96
CA ALA A 163 14.94 4.33 23.12
C ALA A 163 14.87 5.87 23.16
N PRO A 164 14.72 6.50 24.34
CA PRO A 164 14.74 7.94 24.46
C PRO A 164 16.00 8.55 23.82
N GLY A 165 15.81 9.56 22.96
CA GLY A 165 16.89 10.22 22.22
C GLY A 165 17.28 9.55 20.91
N THR A 166 16.57 8.50 20.46
CA THR A 166 16.70 8.01 19.07
C THR A 166 16.17 9.04 18.06
N THR A 167 15.11 9.77 18.42
CA THR A 167 14.56 10.91 17.67
C THR A 167 14.31 12.08 18.61
N ASP A 168 13.89 13.23 18.09
CA ASP A 168 13.46 14.38 18.90
C ASP A 168 12.12 14.14 19.62
N TYR A 169 11.51 12.96 19.47
CA TYR A 169 10.20 12.59 19.98
C TYR A 169 10.29 11.47 21.02
N SER A 170 9.38 11.50 22.00
CA SER A 170 9.28 10.46 23.03
C SER A 170 7.85 10.43 23.62
N PRO A 171 7.11 9.31 23.51
CA PRO A 171 7.51 8.06 22.84
C PRO A 171 7.61 8.23 21.32
N ASP A 172 8.34 7.34 20.67
CA ASP A 172 8.40 7.23 19.22
C ASP A 172 8.57 5.76 18.81
N TYR A 173 8.30 5.43 17.55
CA TYR A 173 8.21 4.05 17.06
C TYR A 173 8.94 3.88 15.74
N GLY A 174 9.41 2.65 15.51
CA GLY A 174 10.27 2.34 14.37
C GLY A 174 9.57 2.33 13.01
N TYR A 175 10.41 2.22 11.99
CA TYR A 175 10.04 2.03 10.59
C TYR A 175 9.92 0.55 10.25
N PHE A 176 9.06 0.20 9.30
CA PHE A 176 8.80 -1.17 8.90
C PHE A 176 9.11 -1.40 7.43
N TRP A 177 10.03 -2.34 7.17
CA TRP A 177 10.39 -2.75 5.81
C TRP A 177 9.18 -3.27 5.04
N SER A 178 9.15 -2.96 3.73
CA SER A 178 8.24 -3.59 2.79
C SER A 178 8.99 -4.34 1.69
N SER A 179 8.33 -5.31 1.07
CA SER A 179 8.80 -5.99 -0.15
C SER A 179 8.65 -5.14 -1.42
N THR A 180 8.06 -3.94 -1.30
CA THR A 180 7.88 -3.05 -2.44
C THR A 180 9.20 -2.37 -2.77
N SER A 181 9.73 -2.66 -3.95
CA SER A 181 10.99 -2.07 -4.39
C SER A 181 10.81 -0.61 -4.77
N ALA A 182 11.78 0.22 -4.37
CA ALA A 182 11.87 1.61 -4.80
C ALA A 182 12.89 1.72 -5.93
N TYR A 183 12.54 2.45 -6.99
CA TYR A 183 13.42 2.70 -8.12
C TYR A 183 13.84 4.17 -8.09
N PHE A 184 15.05 4.43 -7.58
CA PHE A 184 15.64 5.76 -7.53
C PHE A 184 17.04 5.73 -8.16
N GLY A 185 17.17 6.41 -9.29
CA GLY A 185 18.42 6.53 -10.03
C GLY A 185 18.45 5.77 -11.36
N THR A 186 19.32 6.21 -12.26
CA THR A 186 19.47 5.66 -13.62
C THR A 186 20.67 4.72 -13.76
N GLU A 187 21.48 4.56 -12.70
CA GLU A 187 22.80 3.91 -12.78
C GLU A 187 22.84 2.50 -12.21
N SER A 188 21.70 1.92 -11.83
CA SER A 188 21.68 0.56 -11.31
C SER A 188 20.36 -0.18 -11.57
N PRO A 189 20.36 -1.21 -12.42
CA PRO A 189 19.15 -1.96 -12.82
C PRO A 189 18.70 -3.01 -11.79
N GLU A 190 19.47 -3.26 -10.73
CA GLU A 190 19.04 -4.10 -9.62
C GLU A 190 18.21 -3.23 -8.67
N TYR A 191 17.08 -3.72 -8.19
CA TYR A 191 16.20 -2.97 -7.29
C TYR A 191 16.87 -2.76 -5.91
N TYR A 192 17.83 -1.84 -5.83
CA TYR A 192 18.68 -1.60 -4.65
C TYR A 192 17.94 -1.03 -3.46
N TYR A 193 16.74 -0.47 -3.65
CA TYR A 193 15.99 0.17 -2.57
C TYR A 193 14.69 -0.56 -2.30
N ALA A 194 14.24 -0.49 -1.05
CA ALA A 194 12.90 -0.89 -0.62
C ALA A 194 12.20 0.29 0.03
N TRP A 195 10.89 0.38 -0.16
CA TRP A 195 10.06 1.27 0.63
C TRP A 195 9.87 0.72 2.04
N TYR A 196 9.72 1.60 3.02
CA TYR A 196 9.31 1.32 4.38
C TYR A 196 8.19 2.27 4.79
N VAL A 197 7.44 1.89 5.83
CA VAL A 197 6.36 2.70 6.43
C VAL A 197 6.73 3.06 7.87
N ALA A 198 6.55 4.33 8.24
CA ALA A 198 6.73 4.79 9.61
C ALA A 198 5.41 4.68 10.41
N PHE A 199 5.38 3.90 11.49
CA PHE A 199 4.26 3.93 12.45
C PHE A 199 4.48 4.99 13.55
N GLY A 200 5.72 5.43 13.75
CA GLY A 200 6.08 6.61 14.55
C GLY A 200 6.29 7.85 13.67
N THR A 201 7.25 8.69 14.04
CA THR A 201 7.67 9.85 13.24
C THR A 201 8.59 9.47 12.10
N ALA A 202 8.67 10.28 11.04
CA ALA A 202 9.57 10.07 9.92
C ALA A 202 10.60 11.19 9.85
N VAL A 203 11.67 11.01 10.62
CA VAL A 203 12.67 12.06 10.86
C VAL A 203 13.75 12.14 9.79
N ASP A 204 14.30 13.33 9.61
CA ASP A 204 15.53 13.56 8.84
C ASP A 204 16.79 13.13 9.61
N ASN A 205 17.98 13.51 9.13
CA ASN A 205 19.25 13.20 9.79
C ASN A 205 19.47 13.97 11.10
N ASP A 206 18.77 15.08 11.30
CA ASP A 206 18.88 15.92 12.48
C ASP A 206 17.88 15.52 13.57
N GLY A 207 17.00 14.54 13.30
CA GLY A 207 16.00 14.03 14.24
C GLY A 207 14.64 14.74 14.15
N ALA A 208 14.48 15.68 13.22
CA ALA A 208 13.25 16.43 13.03
C ALA A 208 12.26 15.71 12.11
N ASP A 209 10.99 15.63 12.53
CA ASP A 209 9.93 15.06 11.68
C ASP A 209 9.58 16.04 10.55
N THR A 210 9.81 15.60 9.31
CA THR A 210 9.53 16.41 8.11
C THR A 210 8.41 15.85 7.25
N HIS A 211 7.91 14.66 7.58
CA HIS A 211 6.91 13.95 6.77
C HIS A 211 5.63 13.60 7.53
N GLY A 212 5.66 13.52 8.86
CA GLY A 212 4.56 13.03 9.67
C GLY A 212 4.53 11.50 9.75
N ALA A 213 3.61 10.99 10.57
CA ALA A 213 3.41 9.56 10.70
C ALA A 213 2.62 8.95 9.54
N GLY A 214 2.83 7.66 9.29
CA GLY A 214 2.35 6.99 8.09
C GLY A 214 3.17 7.34 6.83
N ALA A 215 4.30 8.04 6.98
CA ALA A 215 5.16 8.36 5.85
C ALA A 215 5.70 7.10 5.16
N VAL A 216 5.76 7.18 3.83
CA VAL A 216 6.39 6.17 2.97
C VAL A 216 7.70 6.71 2.46
N ARG A 217 8.79 6.08 2.86
CA ARG A 217 10.14 6.47 2.46
C ARG A 217 10.90 5.23 2.04
N PHE A 218 12.10 5.40 1.51
CA PHE A 218 12.89 4.29 1.00
C PHE A 218 14.31 4.35 1.50
N ASP A 219 14.92 3.16 1.60
CA ASP A 219 16.34 3.03 1.89
C ASP A 219 16.98 1.88 1.12
N THR A 220 18.30 1.85 1.12
CA THR A 220 19.09 0.78 0.47
C THR A 220 18.83 -0.56 1.14
N LYS A 221 18.70 -1.61 0.32
CA LYS A 221 18.65 -3.00 0.76
C LYS A 221 20.04 -3.55 1.09
N VAL A 222 21.10 -2.83 0.70
CA VAL A 222 22.50 -3.25 0.83
C VAL A 222 23.22 -2.31 1.77
N GLU A 223 23.80 -2.86 2.83
CA GLU A 223 24.62 -2.11 3.79
C GLU A 223 25.87 -1.53 3.11
N GLY A 224 26.13 -0.24 3.34
CA GLY A 224 27.17 0.51 2.62
C GLY A 224 26.80 0.82 1.17
N GLY A 225 25.52 0.68 0.82
CA GLY A 225 24.97 1.02 -0.48
C GLY A 225 24.82 2.53 -0.71
N ALA A 226 24.17 2.90 -1.80
CA ALA A 226 23.85 4.30 -2.04
C ALA A 226 22.82 4.80 -1.02
N LEU A 227 23.03 6.02 -0.50
CA LEU A 227 22.17 6.60 0.53
C LEU A 227 20.72 6.78 0.04
N GLY A 228 19.76 6.49 0.91
CA GLY A 228 18.35 6.81 0.72
C GLY A 228 18.04 8.29 0.94
N GLU A 229 16.73 8.60 1.02
CA GLU A 229 16.27 9.96 1.33
C GLU A 229 16.66 10.33 2.76
N GLY A 230 17.55 11.31 2.90
CA GLY A 230 17.98 11.81 4.20
C GLY A 230 18.82 10.81 4.99
N GLY A 231 19.76 10.11 4.35
CA GLY A 231 20.74 9.23 5.01
C GLY A 231 20.49 7.74 4.78
N GLU A 232 21.39 6.92 5.30
CA GLU A 232 21.29 5.46 5.27
C GLU A 232 20.64 4.95 6.58
N ARG A 233 19.45 4.38 6.48
CA ARG A 233 18.70 3.70 7.55
C ARG A 233 18.56 2.23 7.18
N ASN A 234 19.66 1.51 7.35
CA ASN A 234 19.73 0.10 7.00
C ASN A 234 18.91 -0.81 7.91
N TYR A 235 18.62 -0.38 9.13
CA TYR A 235 18.00 -1.23 10.15
C TYR A 235 16.56 -0.77 10.40
N ASN A 236 15.59 -1.50 9.84
CA ASN A 236 14.16 -1.26 10.04
C ASN A 236 13.49 -2.53 10.58
N TYR A 237 12.40 -2.36 11.33
CA TYR A 237 11.61 -3.47 11.83
C TYR A 237 10.94 -4.22 10.67
N VAL A 238 10.49 -5.44 10.93
CA VAL A 238 9.67 -6.20 9.99
C VAL A 238 8.56 -6.92 10.74
N ARG A 239 7.34 -6.81 10.22
CA ARG A 239 6.16 -7.57 10.63
C ARG A 239 5.71 -8.38 9.43
N LEU A 240 5.68 -9.69 9.57
CA LEU A 240 5.35 -10.56 8.45
C LEU A 240 3.84 -10.71 8.29
N VAL A 241 3.45 -11.04 7.06
CA VAL A 241 2.07 -11.27 6.65
C VAL A 241 1.99 -12.55 5.84
N ARG A 242 0.81 -13.16 5.79
CA ARG A 242 0.43 -14.23 4.87
C ARG A 242 -1.04 -14.06 4.47
N ASP A 243 -1.48 -14.83 3.49
CA ASP A 243 -2.90 -14.88 3.13
C ASP A 243 -3.65 -15.72 4.19
N ALA A 244 -4.88 -15.35 4.55
CA ALA A 244 -5.70 -16.13 5.48
C ALA A 244 -6.14 -17.47 4.85
N ASP A 245 -6.47 -18.44 5.72
CA ASP A 245 -6.95 -19.78 5.33
C ASP A 245 -8.38 -19.78 4.73
#